data_AF-A0A8J8MQD0-F1
#
_entry.id   AF-A0A8J8MQD0-F1
#
_cell.length_a   1.000
_cell.length_b   1.000
_cell.length_c   1.000
_cell.angle_alpha   90.00
_cell.angle_beta   90.00
_cell.angle_gamma   90.00
#
_symmetry.space_group_name_H-M   'P 1'
#
loop_
_entity.id
_entity.type
_entity.pdbx_description
1 polymer ?
#
loop_
_entity_poly.entity_id
_entity_poly.type
_entity_poly.pdbx_seq_one_letter_code
_entity_poly.pdbx_strand_id
1 'polypeptide(L)'
;MVDFLDTVDKQYKDFVQQVHEFLLQNRCRYNIKSAKSGYTASYVNQQNKRTIATFITRKSGMKLRLFPEHILQYQACLNTLPDNMKKDIKKASVCKRLVDPNACNPRCIKGYEFMMDNEVYQKCRYSAFQHAICDENNGFMMTLLEKEIEASKCA
;
A
#
# COMPACT_ATOMS: atom_id res chain seq x y z
N MET A 1 15.07 -5.87 22.00
CA MET A 1 13.90 -5.30 21.28
C MET A 1 13.41 -6.42 20.39
N VAL A 2 12.17 -6.90 20.55
CA VAL A 2 11.61 -7.94 19.67
C VAL A 2 11.35 -7.27 18.33
N ASP A 3 11.92 -7.81 17.25
CA ASP A 3 11.65 -7.31 15.90
C ASP A 3 10.18 -7.64 15.56
N PHE A 4 9.44 -6.75 14.88
CA PHE A 4 8.07 -7.10 14.49
C PHE A 4 8.07 -8.32 13.56
N LEU A 5 9.16 -8.58 12.84
CA LEU A 5 9.37 -9.76 12.02
C LEU A 5 9.28 -11.06 12.83
N ASP A 6 9.58 -11.03 14.12
CA ASP A 6 9.42 -12.20 15.02
C ASP A 6 7.96 -12.51 15.32
N THR A 7 7.07 -11.55 15.12
CA THR A 7 5.61 -11.69 15.33
C THR A 7 4.84 -12.06 14.07
N VAL A 8 5.52 -12.08 12.92
CA VAL A 8 4.93 -12.42 11.62
C VAL A 8 4.81 -13.94 11.51
N ASP A 9 3.62 -14.39 11.13
CA ASP A 9 3.37 -15.81 10.84
C ASP A 9 4.32 -16.31 9.74
N LYS A 10 4.84 -17.53 9.90
CA LYS A 10 5.82 -18.15 8.99
C LYS A 10 5.38 -18.09 7.54
N GLN A 11 4.08 -18.27 7.27
CA GLN A 11 3.53 -18.23 5.91
C GLN A 11 3.72 -16.86 5.20
N TYR A 12 3.90 -15.77 5.93
CA TYR A 12 4.13 -14.44 5.35
C TYR A 12 5.57 -13.96 5.51
N LYS A 13 6.40 -14.69 6.27
CA LYS A 13 7.67 -14.17 6.79
C LYS A 13 8.63 -13.77 5.67
N ASP A 14 8.79 -14.62 4.66
CA ASP A 14 9.73 -14.37 3.56
C ASP A 14 9.38 -13.09 2.78
N PHE A 15 8.09 -12.94 2.43
CA PHE A 15 7.63 -11.75 1.73
C PHE A 15 7.73 -10.49 2.59
N VAL A 16 7.36 -10.58 3.86
CA VAL A 16 7.42 -9.44 4.78
C VAL A 16 8.87 -9.01 5.02
N GLN A 17 9.80 -9.97 5.13
CA GLN A 17 11.23 -9.73 5.23
C GLN A 17 11.75 -9.01 3.98
N GLN A 18 11.40 -9.50 2.80
CA GLN A 18 11.81 -8.90 1.53
C GLN A 18 11.37 -7.44 1.42
N VAL A 19 10.09 -7.15 1.68
CA VAL A 19 9.55 -5.78 1.66
C VAL A 19 10.23 -4.91 2.74
N HIS A 20 10.44 -5.46 3.93
CA HIS A 20 11.10 -4.77 5.04
C HIS A 20 12.50 -4.30 4.64
N GLU A 21 13.33 -5.22 4.18
CA GLU A 21 14.71 -4.94 3.74
C GLU A 21 14.74 -3.94 2.60
N PHE A 22 13.89 -4.14 1.58
CA PHE A 22 13.77 -3.23 0.44
C PHE A 22 13.46 -1.79 0.88
N LEU A 23 12.50 -1.63 1.80
CA LEU A 23 12.12 -0.30 2.28
C LEU A 23 13.20 0.35 3.12
N LEU A 24 13.89 -0.41 3.98
CA LEU A 24 15.02 0.11 4.76
C LEU A 24 16.17 0.57 3.86
N GLN A 25 16.52 -0.22 2.85
CA GLN A 25 17.54 0.13 1.85
C GLN A 25 17.17 1.40 1.07
N ASN A 26 15.87 1.64 0.86
CA ASN A 26 15.35 2.84 0.20
C ASN A 26 14.96 3.96 1.16
N ARG A 27 15.72 4.14 2.26
CA ARG A 27 15.61 5.27 3.20
C ARG A 27 14.22 5.43 3.82
N CYS A 28 13.50 4.32 4.02
CA CYS A 28 12.30 4.35 4.83
C CYS A 28 12.63 4.01 6.28
N ARG A 29 11.93 4.67 7.21
CA ARG A 29 11.86 4.23 8.61
C ARG A 29 10.49 3.63 8.85
N TYR A 30 10.41 2.65 9.73
CA TYR A 30 9.13 2.06 10.10
C TYR A 30 8.72 2.44 11.53
N ASN A 31 7.41 2.48 11.76
CA ASN A 31 6.81 2.64 13.08
C ASN A 31 5.77 1.56 13.29
N ILE A 32 5.81 0.89 14.43
CA ILE A 32 4.81 -0.13 14.80
C ILE A 32 3.78 0.51 15.73
N LYS A 33 2.51 0.19 15.51
CA LYS A 33 1.41 0.54 16.41
C LYS A 33 0.57 -0.70 16.69
N SER A 34 0.38 -1.03 17.96
CA SER A 34 -0.57 -2.05 18.38
C SER A 34 -2.00 -1.58 18.17
N ALA A 35 -2.89 -2.52 17.84
CA ALA A 35 -4.33 -2.31 17.75
C ALA A 35 -5.05 -3.42 18.51
N LYS A 36 -6.34 -3.21 18.81
CA LYS A 36 -7.18 -4.16 19.57
C LYS A 36 -7.17 -5.59 19.00
N SER A 37 -6.88 -5.76 17.70
CA SER A 37 -6.91 -7.06 17.01
C SER A 37 -5.69 -7.32 16.12
N GLY A 38 -4.51 -6.82 16.49
CA GLY A 38 -3.26 -7.02 15.73
C GLY A 38 -2.34 -5.81 15.82
N TYR A 39 -1.55 -5.57 14.78
CA TYR A 39 -0.64 -4.43 14.72
C TYR A 39 -0.55 -3.87 13.29
N THR A 40 -0.04 -2.65 13.19
CA THR A 40 0.33 -2.05 11.92
C THR A 40 1.79 -1.64 11.95
N ALA A 41 2.55 -1.96 10.90
CA ALA A 41 3.90 -1.45 10.69
C ALA A 41 3.88 -0.51 9.48
N SER A 42 4.02 0.80 9.72
CA SER A 42 3.97 1.83 8.67
C SER A 42 5.37 2.29 8.29
N TYR A 43 5.71 2.26 7.00
CA TYR A 43 6.98 2.70 6.45
C TYR A 43 6.84 4.09 5.86
N VAL A 44 7.69 5.00 6.34
CA VAL A 44 7.70 6.41 5.97
C VAL A 44 9.03 6.74 5.33
N ASN A 45 8.99 7.25 4.10
CA ASN A 45 10.18 7.73 3.41
C ASN A 45 10.76 8.92 4.18
N GLN A 46 12.05 8.86 4.49
CA GLN A 46 12.71 9.85 5.34
C GLN A 46 12.91 11.22 4.67
N GLN A 47 12.90 11.29 3.33
CA GLN A 47 13.08 12.53 2.59
C GLN A 47 11.77 13.33 2.53
N ASN A 48 10.72 12.75 1.96
CA ASN A 48 9.44 13.45 1.73
C ASN A 48 8.42 13.29 2.88
N LYS A 49 8.76 12.49 3.92
CA LYS A 49 7.90 12.18 5.08
C LYS A 49 6.55 11.55 4.73
N ARG A 50 6.39 11.01 3.51
CA ARG A 50 5.18 10.30 3.08
C ARG A 50 5.26 8.84 3.50
N THR A 51 4.11 8.28 3.86
CA THR A 51 4.00 6.84 4.09
C THR A 51 3.95 6.15 2.73
N ILE A 52 4.82 5.16 2.51
CA ILE A 52 4.90 4.42 1.25
C ILE A 52 4.10 3.12 1.35
N ALA A 53 4.23 2.42 2.48
CA ALA A 53 3.56 1.15 2.70
C ALA A 53 3.18 0.96 4.16
N THR A 54 2.18 0.12 4.42
CA THR A 54 1.79 -0.29 5.76
C THR A 54 1.35 -1.74 5.79
N PHE A 55 2.05 -2.55 6.57
CA PHE A 55 1.54 -3.86 6.94
C PHE A 55 0.40 -3.72 7.92
N ILE A 56 -0.67 -4.48 7.68
CA ILE A 56 -1.87 -4.53 8.51
C ILE A 56 -2.09 -5.99 8.89
N THR A 57 -1.77 -6.32 10.13
CA THR A 57 -2.00 -7.65 10.68
C THR A 57 -3.30 -7.64 11.47
N ARG A 58 -4.20 -8.58 11.16
CA ARG A 58 -5.45 -8.81 11.89
C ARG A 58 -5.66 -10.30 12.13
N LYS A 59 -6.68 -10.66 12.91
CA LYS A 59 -7.11 -12.06 13.07
C LYS A 59 -7.41 -12.76 11.73
N SER A 60 -7.86 -12.02 10.72
CA SER A 60 -8.20 -12.54 9.39
C SER A 60 -6.99 -12.69 8.44
N GLY A 61 -5.76 -12.58 8.94
CA GLY A 61 -4.55 -12.60 8.14
C GLY A 61 -3.90 -11.23 7.96
N MET A 62 -2.91 -11.18 7.06
CA MET A 62 -2.04 -10.02 6.86
C MET A 62 -2.26 -9.39 5.49
N LYS A 63 -2.29 -8.05 5.46
CA LYS A 63 -2.41 -7.26 4.24
C LYS A 63 -1.28 -6.26 4.13
N LEU A 64 -0.90 -5.93 2.91
CA LEU A 64 -0.05 -4.79 2.61
C LEU A 64 -0.91 -3.68 2.00
N ARG A 65 -0.89 -2.51 2.64
CA ARG A 65 -1.43 -1.29 2.05
C ARG A 65 -0.29 -0.53 1.40
N LEU A 66 -0.43 -0.23 0.12
CA LEU A 66 0.46 0.62 -0.65
C LEU A 66 -0.13 2.03 -0.74
N PHE A 67 0.73 3.04 -0.75
CA PHE A 67 0.35 4.43 -0.98
C PHE A 67 1.03 4.93 -2.27
N PRO A 68 0.51 4.56 -3.44
CA PRO A 68 1.09 4.94 -4.72
C PRO A 68 0.75 6.40 -5.06
N GLU A 69 1.44 7.36 -4.45
CA GLU A 69 1.20 8.79 -4.70
C GLU A 69 1.52 9.17 -6.15
N HIS A 70 2.40 8.43 -6.82
CA HIS A 70 2.83 8.66 -8.19
C HIS A 70 2.19 7.71 -9.20
N ILE A 71 1.04 7.11 -8.86
CA ILE A 71 0.38 6.06 -9.67
C ILE A 71 0.24 6.40 -11.15
N LEU A 72 0.02 7.67 -11.51
CA LEU A 72 -0.12 8.11 -12.90
C LEU A 72 1.13 7.84 -13.75
N GLN A 73 2.32 7.84 -13.16
CA GLN A 73 3.58 7.58 -13.87
C GLN A 73 3.73 6.11 -14.29
N TYR A 74 3.03 5.19 -13.63
CA TYR A 74 3.14 3.75 -13.86
C TYR A 74 1.78 3.04 -13.88
N GLN A 75 0.68 3.77 -14.15
CA GLN A 75 -0.68 3.22 -14.13
C GLN A 75 -0.88 2.09 -15.16
N ALA A 76 -0.04 2.02 -16.20
CA ALA A 76 -0.04 0.88 -17.13
C ALA A 76 0.22 -0.47 -16.41
N CYS A 77 0.96 -0.49 -15.31
CA CYS A 77 1.17 -1.67 -14.47
C CYS A 77 -0.13 -2.17 -13.82
N LEU A 78 -1.16 -1.33 -13.72
CA LEU A 78 -2.45 -1.75 -13.15
C LEU A 78 -3.18 -2.75 -14.06
N ASN A 79 -2.93 -2.69 -15.37
CA ASN A 79 -3.51 -3.59 -16.35
C ASN A 79 -2.95 -5.02 -16.23
N THR A 80 -1.76 -5.18 -15.64
CA THR A 80 -1.12 -6.49 -15.47
C THR A 80 -1.44 -7.16 -14.13
N LEU A 81 -2.16 -6.47 -13.24
CA LEU A 81 -2.52 -7.02 -11.94
C LEU A 81 -3.42 -8.26 -12.08
N PRO A 82 -3.31 -9.22 -11.14
CA PRO A 82 -4.20 -10.36 -11.11
C PRO A 82 -5.65 -9.92 -10.80
N ASP A 83 -6.61 -10.73 -11.25
CA ASP A 83 -8.04 -10.41 -11.16
C ASP A 83 -8.50 -10.14 -9.73
N ASN A 84 -7.93 -10.83 -8.75
CA ASN A 84 -8.26 -10.64 -7.33
C ASN A 84 -7.87 -9.22 -6.85
N MET A 85 -6.68 -8.72 -7.21
CA MET A 85 -6.21 -7.37 -6.88
C MET A 85 -7.02 -6.31 -7.62
N LYS A 86 -7.33 -6.54 -8.90
CA LYS A 86 -8.23 -5.67 -9.67
C LYS A 86 -9.61 -5.61 -9.02
N LYS A 87 -10.17 -6.75 -8.58
CA LYS A 87 -11.44 -6.81 -7.84
C LYS A 87 -11.38 -6.05 -6.53
N ASP A 88 -10.28 -6.13 -5.77
CA ASP A 88 -10.08 -5.34 -4.55
C ASP A 88 -10.10 -3.84 -4.83
N ILE A 89 -9.39 -3.39 -5.87
CA ILE A 89 -9.37 -1.99 -6.32
C ILE A 89 -10.78 -1.53 -6.73
N LYS A 90 -11.48 -2.33 -7.54
CA LYS A 90 -12.85 -2.02 -8.00
C LYS A 90 -13.84 -1.93 -6.82
N LYS A 91 -13.71 -2.81 -5.82
CA LYS A 91 -14.55 -2.80 -4.60
C LYS A 91 -14.19 -1.69 -3.62
N ALA A 92 -13.00 -1.10 -3.71
CA ALA A 92 -12.59 -0.02 -2.82
C ALA A 92 -13.55 1.17 -2.91
N SER A 93 -13.72 1.86 -1.78
CA SER A 93 -14.61 3.02 -1.71
C SER A 93 -14.17 4.12 -2.67
N VAL A 94 -15.15 4.81 -3.26
CA VAL A 94 -14.92 6.05 -4.01
C VAL A 94 -14.26 7.07 -3.09
N CYS A 95 -13.31 7.85 -3.62
CA CYS A 95 -12.76 8.95 -2.85
C CYS A 95 -13.81 10.05 -2.67
N LYS A 96 -14.39 10.15 -1.48
CA LYS A 96 -15.37 11.20 -1.18
C LYS A 96 -14.80 12.61 -1.39
N ARG A 97 -13.49 12.82 -1.18
CA ARG A 97 -12.83 14.12 -1.38
C ARG A 97 -12.59 14.49 -2.85
N LEU A 98 -12.66 13.52 -3.78
CA LEU A 98 -12.69 13.82 -5.22
C LEU A 98 -14.08 14.26 -5.67
N VAL A 99 -15.14 13.86 -4.95
CA VAL A 99 -16.53 14.22 -5.23
C VAL A 99 -16.93 15.53 -4.53
N ASP A 100 -16.58 15.64 -3.25
CA ASP A 100 -16.84 16.81 -2.40
C ASP A 100 -15.56 17.16 -1.62
N PRO A 101 -14.90 18.30 -1.90
CA PRO A 101 -13.68 18.72 -1.22
C PRO A 101 -13.78 18.76 0.31
N ASN A 102 -14.98 19.03 0.86
CA ASN A 102 -15.23 19.13 2.30
C ASN A 102 -15.52 17.77 2.95
N ALA A 103 -15.80 16.72 2.18
CA ALA A 103 -16.02 15.39 2.70
C ALA A 103 -14.73 14.74 3.22
N CYS A 104 -14.84 13.81 4.17
CA CYS A 104 -13.75 13.17 4.94
C CYS A 104 -13.12 14.04 6.04
N ASN A 105 -12.30 13.42 6.90
CA ASN A 105 -11.60 14.14 7.96
C ASN A 105 -10.65 15.23 7.41
N PRO A 106 -10.39 16.32 8.15
CA PRO A 106 -9.55 17.43 7.69
C PRO A 106 -8.10 17.03 7.33
N ARG A 107 -7.58 15.92 7.87
CA ARG A 107 -6.22 15.43 7.59
C ARG A 107 -6.14 14.50 6.37
N CYS A 108 -7.25 14.21 5.70
CA CYS A 108 -7.25 13.33 4.52
C CYS A 108 -6.66 14.04 3.29
N ILE A 109 -5.65 13.43 2.67
CA ILE A 109 -4.82 14.04 1.62
C ILE A 109 -5.46 13.98 0.20
N LYS A 110 -6.71 13.51 0.07
CA LYS A 110 -7.36 13.08 -1.18
C LYS A 110 -6.92 11.66 -1.59
N GLY A 111 -7.74 11.01 -2.41
CA GLY A 111 -7.51 9.67 -2.97
C GLY A 111 -6.83 9.73 -4.33
N TYR A 112 -6.98 8.64 -5.08
CA TYR A 112 -6.35 8.47 -6.38
C TYR A 112 -7.37 8.59 -7.50
N GLU A 113 -6.93 9.16 -8.61
CA GLU A 113 -7.58 9.07 -9.91
C GLU A 113 -6.59 8.41 -10.87
N PHE A 114 -6.98 7.32 -11.53
CA PHE A 114 -6.11 6.54 -12.43
C PHE A 114 -6.93 5.73 -13.42
N MET A 115 -6.29 5.25 -14.48
CA MET A 115 -6.86 4.32 -15.45
C MET A 115 -6.41 2.87 -15.16
N MET A 116 -7.34 1.92 -15.26
CA MET A 116 -7.07 0.48 -15.21
C MET A 116 -8.05 -0.23 -16.14
N ASP A 117 -7.57 -1.09 -17.03
CA ASP A 117 -8.36 -1.80 -18.05
C ASP A 117 -9.24 -0.85 -18.89
N ASN A 118 -8.68 0.30 -19.30
CA ASN A 118 -9.36 1.36 -20.05
C ASN A 118 -10.52 2.06 -19.31
N GLU A 119 -10.68 1.83 -18.02
CA GLU A 119 -11.68 2.50 -17.18
C GLU A 119 -11.00 3.46 -16.19
N VAL A 120 -11.61 4.62 -15.97
CA VAL A 120 -11.14 5.61 -14.99
C VAL A 120 -11.73 5.32 -13.62
N TYR A 121 -10.87 5.31 -12.60
CA TYR A 121 -11.22 5.01 -11.23
C TYR A 121 -10.83 6.14 -10.28
N GLN A 122 -11.77 6.56 -9.43
CA GLN A 122 -11.55 7.54 -8.35
C GLN A 122 -11.66 6.87 -6.98
N LYS A 123 -10.56 6.36 -6.43
CA LYS A 123 -10.58 5.47 -5.25
C LYS A 123 -9.92 6.07 -4.02
N CYS A 124 -10.46 5.73 -2.84
CA CYS A 124 -9.95 6.19 -1.56
C CYS A 124 -8.55 5.61 -1.27
N ARG A 125 -7.61 6.49 -0.87
CA ARG A 125 -6.22 6.11 -0.60
C ARG A 125 -6.03 4.99 0.43
N TYR A 126 -6.97 4.84 1.36
CA TYR A 126 -6.87 3.87 2.45
C TYR A 126 -7.46 2.50 2.12
N SER A 127 -8.18 2.37 1.00
CA SER A 127 -8.82 1.12 0.60
C SER A 127 -8.43 0.63 -0.80
N ALA A 128 -7.98 1.53 -1.70
CA ALA A 128 -7.70 1.20 -3.09
C ALA A 128 -6.63 0.10 -3.25
N PHE A 129 -5.46 0.31 -2.65
CA PHE A 129 -4.31 -0.58 -2.80
C PHE A 129 -4.02 -1.29 -1.48
N GLN A 130 -4.98 -2.07 -0.99
CA GLN A 130 -4.85 -2.84 0.24
C GLN A 130 -5.11 -4.32 -0.03
N HIS A 131 -4.05 -5.04 -0.36
CA HIS A 131 -4.13 -6.42 -0.85
C HIS A 131 -3.68 -7.43 0.21
N ALA A 132 -4.21 -8.65 0.11
CA ALA A 132 -3.76 -9.77 0.92
C ALA A 132 -2.33 -10.17 0.54
N ILE A 133 -1.53 -10.55 1.54
CA ILE A 133 -0.23 -11.18 1.31
C ILE A 133 -0.48 -12.65 0.98
N CYS A 134 -0.10 -13.05 -0.23
CA CYS A 134 -0.17 -14.41 -0.75
C CYS A 134 0.66 -14.50 -2.03
N ASP A 135 1.04 -15.72 -2.43
CA ASP A 135 1.95 -15.95 -3.56
C ASP A 135 1.47 -15.30 -4.86
N GLU A 136 0.16 -15.30 -5.11
CA GLU A 136 -0.45 -14.66 -6.29
C GLU A 136 -0.21 -13.14 -6.33
N ASN A 137 -0.24 -12.46 -5.19
CA ASN A 137 -0.20 -11.00 -5.11
C ASN A 137 1.21 -10.44 -4.86
N ASN A 138 2.07 -11.23 -4.21
CA ASN A 138 3.33 -10.78 -3.65
C ASN A 138 4.24 -10.11 -4.68
N GLY A 139 4.44 -10.73 -5.84
CA GLY A 139 5.26 -10.17 -6.92
C GLY A 139 4.75 -8.82 -7.41
N PHE A 140 3.44 -8.71 -7.66
CA PHE A 140 2.83 -7.46 -8.13
C PHE A 140 2.88 -6.35 -7.09
N MET A 141 2.70 -6.68 -5.80
CA MET A 141 2.86 -5.70 -4.73
C MET A 141 4.29 -5.16 -4.64
N MET A 142 5.30 -6.02 -4.84
CA MET A 142 6.70 -5.58 -4.92
C MET A 142 6.93 -4.68 -6.13
N THR A 143 6.44 -5.03 -7.31
CA THR A 143 6.58 -4.18 -8.50
C THR A 143 5.95 -2.80 -8.29
N LEU A 144 4.75 -2.72 -7.71
CA LEU A 144 4.12 -1.44 -7.39
C LEU A 144 4.94 -0.63 -6.39
N LEU A 145 5.56 -1.28 -5.41
CA LEU A 145 6.40 -0.65 -4.40
C LEU A 145 7.70 -0.11 -5.00
N GLU A 146 8.35 -0.90 -5.86
CA GLU A 146 9.54 -0.49 -6.62
C GLU A 146 9.27 0.73 -7.49
N LYS A 147 8.14 0.72 -8.22
CA LYS A 147 7.73 1.85 -9.06
C LYS A 147 7.43 3.12 -8.25
N GLU A 148 6.77 3.00 -7.09
CA GLU A 148 6.53 4.16 -6.22
C GLU A 148 7.84 4.72 -5.64
N ILE A 149 8.78 3.86 -5.26
CA ILE A 149 10.10 4.29 -4.77
C ILE A 149 10.92 4.95 -5.88
N GLU A 150 10.91 4.39 -7.09
CA GLU A 150 11.57 4.96 -8.27
C GLU A 150 11.00 6.35 -8.59
N ALA A 151 9.67 6.47 -8.70
CA ALA A 151 8.99 7.73 -8.96
C ALA A 151 9.26 8.79 -7.87
N SER A 152 9.32 8.37 -6.60
CA SER A 152 9.61 9.26 -5.47
C SER A 152 11.03 9.83 -5.46
N LYS A 153 11.99 9.24 -6.19
CA LYS A 153 13.37 9.75 -6.32
C LYS A 153 13.47 10.89 -7.34
N CYS A 154 12.55 10.93 -8.30
CA CYS A 154 12.51 11.93 -9.37
C CYS A 154 11.58 13.10 -9.07
N ALA A 155 10.88 13.08 -7.94
CA ALA A 155 9.86 14.05 -7.52
C ALA A 155 10.39 15.13 -6.57
#